data_AF-A0A8H5WU90-F1
#
_entry.id   AF-A0A8H5WU90-F1
#
_cell.length_a   1.000
_cell.length_b   1.000
_cell.length_c   1.000
_cell.angle_alpha   90.00
_cell.angle_beta   90.00
_cell.angle_gamma   90.00
#
_symmetry.space_group_name_H-M   'P 1'
#
loop_
_entity.id
_entity.type
_entity.pdbx_description
1 polymer ?
#
loop_
_entity_poly.entity_id
_entity_poly.type
_entity_poly.pdbx_seq_one_letter_code
_entity_poly.pdbx_strand_id
1 'polypeptide(L)'
;MIEHYPSQALSGLTLAIATILLLAWAHWRSRPTLPLPPGPPSEFLLGHSRVIPKENAAAVYAKWSKDYSQFDLKARRTVQNMLKKPETWETSLRRLAVAIVLQVSYGTQVLEDDDPYIQIANDAMYATGNGGVPANSIVDLVPFVRYLPDCIVRDWSLRFARQWRWAIKKLHDVPFAAAQAEYHRYDRHRNKSLAHHLLREYKENESRGQEQQWSLDDIKGAAGAVFIAGADTTWATCVIFILNMVLHPEIQEKAQQELDAVIGSNRLPDFSDRPALVYIEHIVQEIYRWSPLAPLGIPHKSLHDDIYKGMLIPKGISKAKVPVAARAS
;
A
#
# COMPACT_ATOMS: atom_id res chain seq x y z
N MET A 1 -55.75 41.28 26.92
CA MET A 1 -54.41 40.80 27.34
C MET A 1 -53.87 39.94 26.20
N ILE A 2 -53.18 40.55 25.23
CA ILE A 2 -52.39 39.83 24.23
C ILE A 2 -51.14 40.69 24.04
N GLU A 3 -50.03 40.23 24.59
CA GLU A 3 -48.72 40.90 24.54
C GLU A 3 -48.14 40.83 23.13
N HIS A 4 -47.76 41.99 22.59
CA HIS A 4 -46.94 42.09 21.38
C HIS A 4 -45.49 41.70 21.69
N TYR A 5 -45.07 40.52 21.25
CA TYR A 5 -43.65 40.15 21.19
C TYR A 5 -42.96 40.90 20.02
N PRO A 6 -41.77 41.49 20.23
CA PRO A 6 -41.22 42.48 19.30
C PRO A 6 -40.52 41.83 18.11
N SER A 7 -40.75 42.39 16.92
CA SER A 7 -40.13 42.07 15.63
C SER A 7 -38.59 42.15 15.59
N GLN A 8 -37.95 42.64 16.66
CA GLN A 8 -36.51 42.82 16.76
C GLN A 8 -35.71 41.51 16.95
N ALA A 9 -36.32 40.47 17.51
CA ALA A 9 -35.67 39.18 17.71
C ALA A 9 -35.47 38.41 16.38
N LEU A 10 -36.45 38.50 15.47
CA LEU A 10 -36.38 37.86 14.15
C LEU A 10 -35.32 38.51 13.26
N SER A 11 -35.20 39.85 13.31
CA SER A 11 -34.19 40.59 12.54
C SER A 11 -32.75 40.30 13.00
N GLY A 12 -32.54 40.08 14.31
CA GLY A 12 -31.24 39.70 14.86
C GLY A 12 -30.79 38.31 14.40
N LEU A 13 -31.71 37.35 14.34
CA LEU A 13 -31.43 35.98 13.91
C LEU A 13 -31.07 35.93 12.42
N THR A 14 -31.79 36.69 11.58
CA THR A 14 -31.49 36.78 10.13
C THR A 14 -30.14 37.42 9.86
N LEU A 15 -29.76 38.43 10.64
CA LEU A 15 -28.46 39.11 10.50
C LEU A 15 -27.31 38.19 10.94
N ALA A 16 -27.51 37.40 12.01
CA ALA A 16 -26.54 36.42 12.46
C ALA A 16 -26.33 35.29 11.43
N ILE A 17 -27.41 34.76 10.86
CA ILE A 17 -27.33 33.73 9.81
C ILE A 17 -26.65 34.28 8.55
N ALA A 18 -27.01 35.50 8.11
CA ALA A 18 -26.38 36.14 6.97
C ALA A 18 -24.87 36.39 7.20
N THR A 19 -24.48 36.77 8.42
CA THR A 19 -23.08 36.97 8.81
C THR A 19 -22.32 35.65 8.87
N ILE A 20 -22.92 34.58 9.41
CA ILE A 20 -22.31 33.24 9.42
C ILE A 20 -22.15 32.71 8.00
N LEU A 21 -23.13 32.92 7.11
CA LEU A 21 -23.05 32.53 5.71
C LEU A 21 -21.99 33.34 4.94
N LEU A 22 -21.87 34.65 5.22
CA LEU A 22 -20.82 35.50 4.66
C LEU A 22 -19.42 35.11 5.14
N LEU A 23 -19.27 34.80 6.43
CA LEU A 23 -18.01 34.33 6.99
C LEU A 23 -17.65 32.93 6.48
N ALA A 24 -18.63 32.03 6.34
CA ALA A 24 -18.42 30.71 5.74
C ALA A 24 -18.05 30.81 4.26
N TRP A 25 -18.70 31.71 3.51
CA TRP A 25 -18.39 31.97 2.11
C TRP A 25 -17.01 32.63 1.94
N ALA A 26 -16.67 33.62 2.77
CA ALA A 26 -15.37 34.27 2.78
C ALA A 26 -14.25 33.30 3.20
N HIS A 27 -14.52 32.40 4.15
CA HIS A 27 -13.61 31.34 4.56
C HIS A 27 -13.44 30.28 3.47
N TRP A 28 -14.51 29.93 2.74
CA TRP A 28 -14.45 28.99 1.62
C TRP A 28 -13.72 29.57 0.40
N ARG A 29 -13.91 30.86 0.12
CA ARG A 29 -13.26 31.59 -0.98
C ARG A 29 -11.80 31.96 -0.69
N SER A 30 -11.44 32.12 0.58
CA SER A 30 -10.06 32.35 1.04
C SER A 30 -9.25 31.06 1.22
N ARG A 31 -9.80 29.89 0.88
CA ARG A 31 -8.98 28.67 0.86
C ARG A 31 -7.97 28.80 -0.29
N PRO A 32 -6.66 28.73 -0.02
CA PRO A 32 -5.69 28.69 -1.08
C PRO A 32 -5.99 27.47 -1.96
N THR A 33 -6.24 27.68 -3.25
CA THR A 33 -6.11 26.62 -4.23
C THR A 33 -4.63 26.29 -4.29
N LEU A 34 -4.24 25.25 -3.55
CA LEU A 34 -2.91 24.67 -3.68
C LEU A 34 -2.69 24.36 -5.17
N PRO A 35 -1.50 24.66 -5.75
CA PRO A 35 -1.17 24.08 -7.04
C PRO A 35 -1.33 22.56 -6.93
N LEU A 36 -1.94 21.95 -7.94
CA LEU A 36 -1.99 20.49 -8.05
C LEU A 36 -0.56 19.96 -7.91
N PRO A 37 -0.36 18.81 -7.24
CA PRO A 37 0.98 18.30 -6.99
C PRO A 37 1.76 18.18 -8.31
N PRO A 38 3.04 18.58 -8.35
CA PRO A 38 3.83 18.48 -9.56
C PRO A 38 3.95 17.00 -9.94
N GLY A 39 3.41 16.65 -11.10
CA GLY A 39 3.70 15.38 -11.75
C GLY A 39 5.11 15.43 -12.37
N PRO A 40 5.63 14.30 -12.87
CA PRO A 40 6.90 14.30 -13.57
C PRO A 40 6.90 15.29 -14.76
N PRO A 41 8.05 15.73 -15.26
CA PRO A 41 8.09 16.76 -16.31
C PRO A 41 7.41 16.22 -17.57
N SER A 42 6.39 16.94 -18.04
CA SER A 42 5.63 16.55 -19.23
C SER A 42 6.49 16.72 -20.48
N GLU A 43 6.57 15.67 -21.31
CA GLU A 43 6.93 15.86 -22.71
C GLU A 43 5.95 16.88 -23.33
N PHE A 44 6.47 17.82 -24.12
CA PHE A 44 5.81 19.05 -24.61
C PHE A 44 4.43 18.86 -25.26
N LEU A 45 4.01 17.61 -25.55
CA LEU A 45 2.70 17.26 -26.10
C LEU A 45 1.99 16.04 -25.46
N LEU A 46 2.67 15.12 -24.77
CA LEU A 46 2.08 13.82 -24.35
C LEU A 46 2.08 13.56 -22.83
N GLY A 47 2.78 14.36 -22.02
CA GLY A 47 2.85 14.13 -20.57
C GLY A 47 3.39 12.72 -20.21
N HIS A 48 2.73 12.03 -19.27
CA HIS A 48 3.13 10.71 -18.76
C HIS A 48 2.51 9.51 -19.48
N SER A 49 1.80 9.72 -20.59
CA SER A 49 1.01 8.67 -21.23
C SER A 49 1.83 7.49 -21.75
N ARG A 50 3.15 7.68 -21.89
CA ARG A 50 4.09 6.70 -22.44
C ARG A 50 4.89 5.90 -21.40
N VAL A 51 4.98 6.39 -20.16
CA VAL A 51 5.89 5.84 -19.12
C VAL A 51 5.15 5.02 -18.07
N ILE A 52 3.93 5.42 -17.72
CA ILE A 52 3.07 4.64 -16.83
C ILE A 52 2.19 3.75 -17.69
N PRO A 53 2.25 2.41 -17.55
CA PRO A 53 1.40 1.53 -18.33
C PRO A 53 -0.05 1.78 -17.91
N LYS A 54 -0.80 2.47 -18.77
CA LYS A 54 -2.24 2.70 -18.55
C LYS A 54 -3.05 1.41 -18.72
N GLU A 55 -2.48 0.46 -19.44
CA GLU A 55 -3.01 -0.89 -19.66
C GLU A 55 -1.87 -1.89 -19.48
N ASN A 56 -2.19 -3.12 -19.02
CA ASN A 56 -1.21 -4.19 -18.83
C ASN A 56 -0.02 -3.81 -17.93
N ALA A 57 -0.27 -3.02 -16.88
CA ALA A 57 0.74 -2.74 -15.85
C ALA A 57 1.38 -4.02 -15.30
N ALA A 58 0.60 -5.08 -15.12
CA ALA A 58 1.09 -6.40 -14.76
C ALA A 58 2.13 -6.96 -15.75
N ALA A 59 1.96 -6.75 -17.07
CA ALA A 59 2.92 -7.21 -18.09
C ALA A 59 4.19 -6.36 -18.12
N VAL A 60 4.10 -5.06 -17.81
CA VAL A 60 5.28 -4.18 -17.69
C VAL A 60 6.05 -4.47 -16.39
N TYR A 61 5.34 -4.67 -15.28
CA TYR A 61 5.96 -5.17 -14.04
C TYR A 61 6.55 -6.57 -14.23
N ALA A 62 5.93 -7.44 -15.01
CA ALA A 62 6.48 -8.74 -15.40
C ALA A 62 7.67 -8.61 -16.37
N LYS A 63 7.76 -7.56 -17.18
CA LYS A 63 8.95 -7.27 -17.99
C LYS A 63 10.10 -6.79 -17.10
N TRP A 64 9.82 -5.95 -16.11
CA TRP A 64 10.80 -5.53 -15.11
C TRP A 64 11.23 -6.70 -14.23
N SER A 65 10.32 -7.63 -13.89
CA SER A 65 10.64 -8.82 -13.09
C SER A 65 11.69 -9.73 -13.75
N LYS A 66 11.90 -9.64 -15.07
CA LYS A 66 12.93 -10.41 -15.79
C LYS A 66 14.36 -10.09 -15.36
N ASP A 67 14.60 -8.92 -14.77
CA ASP A 67 15.92 -8.53 -14.25
C ASP A 67 16.14 -9.01 -12.78
N TYR A 68 15.20 -9.77 -12.19
CA TYR A 68 15.21 -10.12 -10.76
C TYR A 68 15.58 -11.59 -10.47
N SER A 69 16.65 -12.10 -11.08
CA SER A 69 17.27 -13.40 -10.72
C SER A 69 17.57 -13.55 -9.21
N GLN A 70 17.70 -12.42 -8.51
CA GLN A 70 17.90 -12.34 -7.06
C GLN A 70 16.71 -12.84 -6.21
N PHE A 71 15.49 -12.88 -6.75
CA PHE A 71 14.33 -13.40 -6.00
C PHE A 71 14.28 -14.93 -5.99
N ASP A 72 14.76 -15.57 -7.05
CA ASP A 72 14.82 -17.04 -7.15
C ASP A 72 15.69 -17.62 -6.03
N LEU A 73 16.82 -16.97 -5.71
CA LEU A 73 17.68 -17.37 -4.60
C LEU A 73 16.97 -17.30 -3.24
N LYS A 74 16.10 -16.30 -3.03
CA LYS A 74 15.33 -16.17 -1.79
C LYS A 74 14.26 -17.24 -1.68
N ALA A 75 13.57 -17.55 -2.78
CA ALA A 75 12.61 -18.64 -2.83
C ALA A 75 13.29 -19.99 -2.54
N ARG A 76 14.43 -20.27 -3.17
CA ARG A 76 15.24 -21.48 -2.94
C ARG A 76 15.66 -21.63 -1.49
N ARG A 77 16.21 -20.57 -0.88
CA ARG A 77 16.59 -20.58 0.54
C ARG A 77 15.38 -20.84 1.45
N THR A 78 14.24 -20.27 1.11
CA THR A 78 13.00 -20.44 1.89
C THR A 78 12.53 -21.88 1.87
N VAL A 79 12.48 -22.51 0.69
CA VAL A 79 12.15 -23.94 0.57
C VAL A 79 13.16 -24.80 1.33
N GLN A 80 14.46 -24.50 1.23
CA GLN A 80 15.49 -25.23 1.99
C GLN A 80 15.31 -25.11 3.51
N ASN A 81 14.95 -23.92 4.02
CA ASN A 81 14.70 -23.71 5.44
C ASN A 81 13.43 -24.45 5.89
N MET A 82 12.36 -24.41 5.10
CA MET A 82 11.13 -25.18 5.36
C MET A 82 11.41 -26.68 5.44
N LEU A 83 12.28 -27.23 4.58
CA LEU A 83 12.66 -28.64 4.63
C LEU A 83 13.50 -28.99 5.86
N LYS A 84 14.37 -28.07 6.31
CA LYS A 84 15.23 -28.28 7.48
C LYS A 84 14.47 -28.14 8.81
N LYS A 85 13.50 -27.22 8.87
CA LYS A 85 12.74 -26.84 10.07
C LYS A 85 11.26 -26.66 9.72
N PRO A 86 10.54 -27.76 9.43
CA PRO A 86 9.15 -27.71 8.96
C PRO A 86 8.22 -27.02 9.95
N GLU A 87 8.52 -27.04 11.25
CA GLU A 87 7.77 -26.34 12.30
C GLU A 87 7.80 -24.80 12.18
N THR A 88 8.77 -24.25 11.43
CA THR A 88 8.94 -22.79 11.23
C THR A 88 8.64 -22.31 9.81
N TRP A 89 7.88 -23.10 9.04
CA TRP A 89 7.58 -22.81 7.63
C TRP A 89 6.93 -21.44 7.41
N GLU A 90 6.01 -21.04 8.29
CA GLU A 90 5.32 -19.75 8.21
C GLU A 90 6.29 -18.58 8.40
N THR A 91 7.21 -18.70 9.36
CA THR A 91 8.29 -17.72 9.58
C THR A 91 9.21 -17.63 8.37
N SER A 92 9.53 -18.76 7.75
CA SER A 92 10.33 -18.80 6.52
C SER A 92 9.64 -18.05 5.37
N LEU A 93 8.33 -18.23 5.20
CA LEU A 93 7.54 -17.47 4.22
C LEU A 93 7.47 -15.98 4.56
N ARG A 94 7.36 -15.64 5.86
CA ARG A 94 7.33 -14.24 6.31
C ARG A 94 8.64 -13.55 5.96
N ARG A 95 9.78 -14.20 6.24
CA ARG A 95 11.11 -13.73 5.83
C ARG A 95 11.18 -13.53 4.33
N LEU A 96 10.68 -14.48 3.51
CA LEU A 96 10.68 -14.34 2.05
C LEU A 96 10.00 -13.05 1.60
N ALA A 97 8.78 -12.80 2.08
CA ALA A 97 8.01 -11.60 1.71
C ALA A 97 8.71 -10.31 2.16
N VAL A 98 9.16 -10.26 3.43
CA VAL A 98 9.89 -9.11 4.00
C VAL A 98 11.20 -8.86 3.25
N ALA A 99 11.96 -9.91 2.95
CA ALA A 99 13.23 -9.81 2.25
C ALA A 99 13.08 -9.30 0.81
N ILE A 100 12.04 -9.72 0.09
CA ILE A 100 11.76 -9.24 -1.27
C ILE A 100 11.41 -7.75 -1.22
N VAL A 101 10.44 -7.37 -0.39
CA VAL A 101 9.93 -6.00 -0.40
C VAL A 101 10.98 -5.01 0.10
N LEU A 102 11.76 -5.34 1.15
CA LEU A 102 12.82 -4.46 1.64
C LEU A 102 13.97 -4.30 0.65
N GLN A 103 14.26 -5.34 -0.14
CA GLN A 103 15.23 -5.20 -1.23
C GLN A 103 14.70 -4.25 -2.32
N VAL A 104 13.41 -4.27 -2.63
CA VAL A 104 12.82 -3.37 -3.63
C VAL A 104 12.72 -1.94 -3.11
N SER A 105 12.22 -1.74 -1.88
CA SER A 105 11.97 -0.41 -1.32
C SER A 105 13.26 0.25 -0.82
N TYR A 106 14.06 -0.44 -0.03
CA TYR A 106 15.25 0.11 0.64
C TYR A 106 16.57 -0.50 0.16
N GLY A 107 16.54 -1.57 -0.65
CA GLY A 107 17.76 -2.25 -1.10
C GLY A 107 18.42 -3.10 -0.01
N THR A 108 17.72 -3.29 1.11
CA THR A 108 18.20 -4.04 2.26
C THR A 108 18.06 -5.54 2.02
N GLN A 109 19.09 -6.29 2.39
CA GLN A 109 19.05 -7.75 2.38
C GLN A 109 18.68 -8.27 3.77
N VAL A 110 17.64 -9.10 3.83
CA VAL A 110 17.25 -9.85 5.02
C VAL A 110 17.70 -11.29 4.81
N LEU A 111 18.64 -11.75 5.64
CA LEU A 111 19.33 -13.03 5.45
C LEU A 111 18.82 -14.14 6.36
N GLU A 112 18.50 -13.79 7.62
CA GLU A 112 18.14 -14.70 8.70
C GLU A 112 16.68 -14.51 9.14
N ASP A 113 16.11 -15.53 9.79
CA ASP A 113 14.71 -15.56 10.24
C ASP A 113 14.45 -14.69 11.50
N ASP A 114 15.50 -14.27 12.21
CA ASP A 114 15.45 -13.43 13.42
C ASP A 114 15.81 -11.96 13.14
N ASP A 115 15.90 -11.58 11.86
CA ASP A 115 16.23 -10.23 11.46
C ASP A 115 15.23 -9.21 12.04
N PRO A 116 15.69 -8.10 12.66
CA PRO A 116 14.82 -7.10 13.27
C PRO A 116 13.73 -6.56 12.34
N TYR A 117 13.97 -6.53 11.02
CA TYR A 117 12.99 -6.09 10.05
C TYR A 117 11.76 -7.01 9.97
N ILE A 118 11.89 -8.30 10.27
CA ILE A 118 10.78 -9.23 10.32
C ILE A 118 9.87 -8.86 11.49
N GLN A 119 10.44 -8.57 12.67
CA GLN A 119 9.66 -8.11 13.81
C GLN A 119 8.98 -6.76 13.55
N ILE A 120 9.67 -5.83 12.88
CA ILE A 120 9.09 -4.54 12.47
C ILE A 120 7.87 -4.76 11.56
N ALA A 121 7.96 -5.69 10.61
CA ALA A 121 6.84 -6.05 9.74
C ALA A 121 5.68 -6.68 10.54
N ASN A 122 5.97 -7.59 11.48
CA ASN A 122 4.98 -8.22 12.34
C ASN A 122 4.25 -7.21 13.23
N ASP A 123 4.98 -6.29 13.87
CA ASP A 123 4.41 -5.25 14.72
C ASP A 123 3.48 -4.32 13.92
N ALA A 124 3.89 -3.94 12.70
CA ALA A 124 3.09 -3.10 11.82
C ALA A 124 1.87 -3.84 11.26
N MET A 125 1.99 -5.14 10.95
CA MET A 125 0.86 -5.98 10.58
C MET A 125 -0.16 -6.04 11.71
N TYR A 126 0.29 -6.31 12.94
CA TYR A 126 -0.61 -6.34 14.09
C TYR A 126 -1.31 -4.98 14.28
N ALA A 127 -0.57 -3.88 14.15
CA ALA A 127 -1.10 -2.53 14.24
C ALA A 127 -2.15 -2.20 13.16
N THR A 128 -1.95 -2.66 11.93
CA THR A 128 -2.87 -2.37 10.81
C THR A 128 -4.07 -3.32 10.77
N GLY A 129 -3.87 -4.61 11.03
CA GLY A 129 -4.93 -5.61 11.05
C GLY A 129 -5.90 -5.46 12.22
N ASN A 130 -5.43 -4.95 13.36
CA ASN A 130 -6.25 -4.72 14.55
C ASN A 130 -6.61 -3.24 14.76
N GLY A 131 -6.26 -2.34 13.83
CA GLY A 131 -6.54 -0.90 13.95
C GLY A 131 -7.99 -0.50 13.68
N GLY A 132 -8.84 -1.45 13.27
CA GLY A 132 -10.21 -1.21 12.82
C GLY A 132 -10.32 -1.15 11.30
N VAL A 133 -11.56 -1.09 10.80
CA VAL A 133 -11.81 -1.05 9.36
C VAL A 133 -11.54 0.37 8.83
N PRO A 134 -10.71 0.54 7.79
CA PRO A 134 -10.50 1.84 7.18
C PRO A 134 -11.82 2.49 6.74
N ALA A 135 -11.95 3.80 6.95
CA ALA A 135 -13.16 4.59 6.68
C ALA A 135 -14.37 4.24 7.56
N ASN A 136 -14.15 3.58 8.70
CA ASN A 136 -15.19 3.25 9.67
C ASN A 136 -14.83 3.67 11.12
N SER A 137 -13.69 4.33 11.33
CA SER A 137 -13.34 4.86 12.65
C SER A 137 -14.05 6.19 12.90
N ILE A 138 -14.24 6.55 14.18
CA ILE A 138 -14.81 7.86 14.55
C ILE A 138 -13.95 9.03 14.02
N VAL A 139 -12.64 8.81 13.85
CA VAL A 139 -11.71 9.80 13.30
C VAL A 139 -11.91 9.99 11.80
N ASP A 140 -12.33 8.96 11.08
CA ASP A 140 -12.63 9.07 9.64
C ASP A 140 -13.88 9.93 9.39
N LEU A 141 -14.88 9.81 10.28
CA LEU A 141 -16.12 10.59 10.22
C LEU A 141 -15.96 12.01 10.77
N VAL A 142 -15.18 12.14 11.86
CA VAL A 142 -15.02 13.38 12.61
C VAL A 142 -13.53 13.61 12.91
N PRO A 143 -12.74 14.17 11.97
CA PRO A 143 -11.28 14.20 12.07
C PRO A 143 -10.71 14.89 13.31
N PHE A 144 -11.40 15.88 13.88
CA PHE A 144 -10.94 16.59 15.07
C PHE A 144 -10.92 15.69 16.32
N VAL A 145 -11.68 14.61 16.34
CA VAL A 145 -11.75 13.64 17.44
C VAL A 145 -10.37 13.04 17.75
N ARG A 146 -9.46 13.00 16.77
CA ARG A 146 -8.08 12.51 16.96
C ARG A 146 -7.29 13.26 18.04
N TYR A 147 -7.69 14.48 18.38
CA TYR A 147 -7.01 15.31 19.39
C TYR A 147 -7.66 15.22 20.78
N LEU A 148 -8.86 14.64 20.89
CA LEU A 148 -9.56 14.55 22.16
C LEU A 148 -8.95 13.46 23.06
N PRO A 149 -8.80 13.68 24.37
CA PRO A 149 -8.34 12.66 25.31
C PRO A 149 -9.21 11.40 25.31
N ASP A 150 -8.60 10.25 25.61
CA ASP A 150 -9.29 8.94 25.69
C ASP A 150 -10.44 8.92 26.70
N CYS A 151 -10.42 9.80 27.71
CA CYS A 151 -11.50 9.90 28.68
C CYS A 151 -12.79 10.49 28.08
N ILE A 152 -12.66 11.33 27.05
CA ILE A 152 -13.79 11.97 26.36
C ILE A 152 -14.28 11.09 25.21
N VAL A 153 -13.35 10.50 24.46
CA VAL A 153 -13.66 9.67 23.30
C VAL A 153 -13.29 8.23 23.61
N ARG A 154 -14.29 7.45 24.05
CA ARG A 154 -14.15 6.02 24.35
C ARG A 154 -14.23 5.16 23.09
N ASP A 155 -13.44 5.52 22.09
CA ASP A 155 -13.31 4.76 20.86
C ASP A 155 -12.10 3.81 20.94
N TRP A 156 -12.36 2.52 20.73
CA TRP A 156 -11.33 1.50 20.86
C TRP A 156 -10.26 1.64 19.76
N SER A 157 -10.67 2.00 18.53
CA SER A 157 -9.78 2.07 17.37
C SER A 157 -8.79 3.22 17.51
N LEU A 158 -9.23 4.37 18.03
CA LEU A 158 -8.39 5.51 18.32
C LEU A 158 -7.39 5.20 19.45
N ARG A 159 -7.85 4.55 20.52
CA ARG A 159 -6.98 4.11 21.62
C ARG A 159 -5.92 3.14 21.13
N PHE A 160 -6.32 2.18 20.30
CA PHE A 160 -5.43 1.21 19.69
C PHE A 160 -4.41 1.89 18.77
N ALA A 161 -4.85 2.79 17.89
CA ALA A 161 -3.98 3.56 17.00
C ALA A 161 -2.95 4.40 17.77
N ARG A 162 -3.33 4.99 18.92
CA ARG A 162 -2.40 5.70 19.81
C ARG A 162 -1.37 4.76 20.42
N GLN A 163 -1.82 3.61 20.91
CA GLN A 163 -0.95 2.59 21.52
C GLN A 163 0.03 1.99 20.51
N TRP A 164 -0.38 1.80 19.25
CA TRP A 164 0.40 1.12 18.21
C TRP A 164 1.07 2.05 17.21
N ARG A 165 0.93 3.38 17.37
CA ARG A 165 1.57 4.39 16.51
C ARG A 165 3.07 4.17 16.35
N TRP A 166 3.74 3.71 17.41
CA TRP A 166 5.18 3.44 17.39
C TRP A 166 5.56 2.39 16.35
N ALA A 167 4.74 1.36 16.11
CA ALA A 167 5.03 0.29 15.18
C ALA A 167 5.05 0.82 13.74
N ILE A 168 4.03 1.59 13.37
CA ILE A 168 3.96 2.24 12.06
C ILE A 168 5.11 3.25 11.89
N LYS A 169 5.42 4.02 12.93
CA LYS A 169 6.54 4.97 12.90
C LYS A 169 7.87 4.23 12.70
N LYS A 170 8.12 3.15 13.45
CA LYS A 170 9.34 2.34 13.36
C LYS A 170 9.49 1.72 11.97
N LEU A 171 8.40 1.24 11.37
CA LEU A 171 8.41 0.70 10.02
C LEU A 171 8.84 1.73 8.97
N HIS A 172 8.44 2.99 9.11
CA HIS A 172 8.86 4.05 8.19
C HIS A 172 10.27 4.55 8.50
N ASP A 173 10.55 4.85 9.76
CA ASP A 173 11.75 5.58 10.16
C ASP A 173 13.01 4.70 10.12
N VAL A 174 12.95 3.44 10.55
CA VAL A 174 14.15 2.58 10.68
C VAL A 174 14.77 2.24 9.32
N PRO A 175 14.04 1.66 8.35
CA PRO A 175 14.64 1.32 7.06
C PRO A 175 15.01 2.58 6.26
N PHE A 176 14.23 3.67 6.40
CA PHE A 176 14.53 4.92 5.71
C PHE A 176 15.80 5.60 6.25
N ALA A 177 15.99 5.62 7.58
CA ALA A 177 17.23 6.12 8.17
C ALA A 177 18.45 5.29 7.73
N ALA A 178 18.30 3.97 7.62
CA ALA A 178 19.35 3.11 7.09
C ALA A 178 19.69 3.44 5.62
N ALA A 179 18.68 3.63 4.76
CA ALA A 179 18.88 4.03 3.37
C ALA A 179 19.53 5.42 3.24
N GLN A 180 19.15 6.39 4.09
CA GLN A 180 19.81 7.69 4.13
C GLN A 180 21.28 7.57 4.55
N ALA A 181 21.57 6.78 5.59
CA ALA A 181 22.94 6.55 6.05
C ALA A 181 23.80 5.86 4.98
N GLU A 182 23.24 4.90 4.23
CA GLU A 182 23.89 4.24 3.10
C GLU A 182 24.19 5.24 1.97
N TYR A 183 23.22 6.11 1.63
CA TYR A 183 23.42 7.17 0.65
C TYR A 183 24.58 8.12 1.00
N HIS A 184 24.77 8.42 2.30
CA HIS A 184 25.87 9.26 2.75
C HIS A 184 27.24 8.59 2.69
N ARG A 185 27.30 7.25 2.62
CA ARG A 185 28.56 6.52 2.38
C ARG A 185 28.97 6.68 0.91
N TYR A 186 30.23 6.39 0.57
CA TYR A 186 30.78 6.51 -0.80
C TYR A 186 30.05 5.64 -1.85
N ASP A 187 29.06 4.83 -1.46
CA ASP A 187 28.35 3.86 -2.30
C ASP A 187 27.05 4.42 -2.94
N ARG A 188 27.08 5.69 -3.37
CA ARG A 188 25.89 6.47 -3.82
C ARG A 188 25.17 5.88 -5.04
N HIS A 189 25.85 5.02 -5.80
CA HIS A 189 25.39 4.52 -7.11
C HIS A 189 25.09 3.03 -7.18
N ARG A 190 25.40 2.25 -6.15
CA ARG A 190 25.24 0.80 -6.20
C ARG A 190 23.83 0.35 -5.91
N ASN A 191 23.16 1.00 -4.97
CA ASN A 191 21.80 0.66 -4.59
C ASN A 191 20.78 1.37 -5.51
N LYS A 192 19.90 0.59 -6.13
CA LYS A 192 18.87 1.04 -7.08
C LYS A 192 17.45 0.88 -6.52
N SER A 193 17.31 0.71 -5.21
CA SER A 193 16.00 0.62 -4.57
C SER A 193 15.19 1.91 -4.76
N LEU A 194 13.88 1.83 -4.55
CA LEU A 194 12.98 2.98 -4.64
C LEU A 194 13.47 4.17 -3.79
N ALA A 195 13.77 3.92 -2.50
CA ALA A 195 14.24 4.94 -1.58
C ALA A 195 15.57 5.56 -2.04
N HIS A 196 16.54 4.75 -2.47
CA HIS A 196 17.83 5.25 -2.95
C HIS A 196 17.71 6.08 -4.22
N HIS A 197 16.86 5.64 -5.16
CA HIS A 197 16.59 6.38 -6.38
C HIS A 197 16.00 7.76 -6.08
N LEU A 198 14.93 7.81 -5.27
CA LEU A 198 14.26 9.06 -4.91
C LEU A 198 15.13 9.97 -4.03
N LEU A 199 15.93 9.42 -3.12
CA LEU A 199 16.89 10.20 -2.32
C LEU A 199 17.97 10.83 -3.19
N ARG A 200 18.45 10.11 -4.22
CA ARG A 200 19.42 10.64 -5.19
C ARG A 200 18.81 11.80 -5.97
N GLU A 201 17.63 11.61 -6.55
CA GLU A 201 16.93 12.65 -7.30
C GLU A 201 16.69 13.90 -6.45
N TYR A 202 16.20 13.72 -5.22
CA TYR A 202 16.02 14.81 -4.25
C TYR A 202 17.30 15.61 -4.03
N LYS A 203 18.43 14.92 -3.82
CA LYS A 203 19.73 15.55 -3.56
C LYS A 203 20.36 16.19 -4.79
N GLU A 204 20.19 15.59 -5.97
CA GLU A 204 20.63 16.20 -7.23
C GLU A 204 19.86 17.50 -7.49
N ASN A 205 18.55 17.50 -7.29
CA ASN A 205 17.72 18.70 -7.42
C ASN A 205 18.14 19.79 -6.40
N GLU A 206 18.44 19.39 -5.16
CA GLU A 206 18.94 20.30 -4.12
C GLU A 206 20.27 20.95 -4.54
N SER A 207 21.20 20.16 -5.11
CA SER A 207 22.48 20.67 -5.60
C SER A 207 22.36 21.61 -6.80
N ARG A 208 21.31 21.43 -7.61
CA ARG A 208 21.02 22.24 -8.80
C ARG A 208 20.11 23.44 -8.49
N GLY A 209 19.65 23.60 -7.25
CA GLY A 209 18.66 24.62 -6.88
C GLY A 209 17.31 24.45 -7.57
N GLN A 210 16.96 23.23 -7.98
CA GLN A 210 15.68 22.91 -8.62
C GLN A 210 14.58 22.71 -7.58
N GLU A 211 13.34 23.00 -7.98
CA GLU A 211 12.17 22.75 -7.14
C GLU A 211 12.03 21.25 -6.85
N GLN A 212 11.77 20.91 -5.59
CA GLN A 212 11.58 19.54 -5.17
C GLN A 212 10.17 19.07 -5.51
N GLN A 213 10.05 17.99 -6.26
CA GLN A 213 8.76 17.38 -6.54
C GLN A 213 8.15 16.73 -5.28
N TRP A 214 8.99 16.18 -4.41
CA TRP A 214 8.60 15.41 -3.22
C TRP A 214 9.40 15.86 -2.01
N SER A 215 8.76 15.94 -0.85
CA SER A 215 9.48 16.11 0.42
C SER A 215 10.17 14.80 0.84
N LEU A 216 11.13 14.89 1.75
CA LEU A 216 11.73 13.69 2.36
C LEU A 216 10.69 12.82 3.08
N ASP A 217 9.65 13.43 3.66
CA ASP A 217 8.56 12.70 4.30
C ASP A 217 7.68 11.98 3.27
N ASP A 218 7.47 12.54 2.07
CA ASP A 218 6.75 11.86 0.99
C ASP A 218 7.54 10.64 0.49
N ILE A 219 8.86 10.78 0.31
CA ILE A 219 9.73 9.67 -0.10
C ILE A 219 9.71 8.55 0.97
N LYS A 220 9.85 8.93 2.25
CA LYS A 220 9.76 8.00 3.38
C LYS A 220 8.42 7.30 3.43
N GLY A 221 7.33 8.05 3.27
CA GLY A 221 5.96 7.56 3.22
C GLY A 221 5.75 6.56 2.07
N ALA A 222 6.22 6.88 0.87
CA ALA A 222 6.11 6.03 -0.31
C ALA A 222 6.85 4.69 -0.13
N ALA A 223 8.10 4.73 0.34
CA ALA A 223 8.88 3.52 0.59
C ALA A 223 8.27 2.66 1.72
N GLY A 224 7.76 3.29 2.78
CA GLY A 224 7.07 2.61 3.88
C GLY A 224 5.74 1.98 3.45
N ALA A 225 4.98 2.65 2.59
CA ALA A 225 3.76 2.12 2.01
C ALA A 225 4.03 0.86 1.17
N VAL A 226 5.10 0.85 0.37
CA VAL A 226 5.54 -0.35 -0.36
C VAL A 226 5.89 -1.47 0.60
N PHE A 227 6.60 -1.18 1.69
CA PHE A 227 6.96 -2.19 2.70
C PHE A 227 5.74 -2.82 3.36
N ILE A 228 4.80 -2.01 3.88
CA ILE A 228 3.57 -2.52 4.51
C ILE A 228 2.77 -3.38 3.52
N ALA A 229 2.49 -2.84 2.34
CA ALA A 229 1.65 -3.53 1.36
C ALA A 229 2.31 -4.82 0.86
N GLY A 230 3.60 -4.78 0.53
CA GLY A 230 4.29 -5.92 -0.08
C GLY A 230 4.67 -7.04 0.89
N ALA A 231 4.99 -6.73 2.15
CA ALA A 231 5.33 -7.75 3.14
C ALA A 231 4.10 -8.58 3.52
N ASP A 232 2.98 -7.91 3.78
CA ASP A 232 1.84 -8.58 4.38
C ASP A 232 1.08 -9.44 3.38
N THR A 233 0.70 -8.83 2.25
CA THR A 233 -0.15 -9.50 1.28
C THR A 233 0.55 -10.68 0.61
N THR A 234 1.85 -10.56 0.36
CA THR A 234 2.60 -11.64 -0.30
C THR A 234 2.67 -12.89 0.57
N TRP A 235 3.02 -12.75 1.85
CA TRP A 235 3.07 -13.90 2.76
C TRP A 235 1.69 -14.51 2.98
N ALA A 236 0.65 -13.70 3.18
CA ALA A 236 -0.69 -14.24 3.39
C ALA A 236 -1.17 -15.04 2.16
N THR A 237 -0.85 -14.56 0.94
CA THR A 237 -1.10 -15.30 -0.31
C THR A 237 -0.34 -16.63 -0.33
N CYS A 238 0.95 -16.64 0.06
CA CYS A 238 1.74 -17.87 0.13
C CYS A 238 1.22 -18.86 1.19
N VAL A 239 0.75 -18.37 2.34
CA VAL A 239 0.13 -19.21 3.37
C VAL A 239 -1.15 -19.84 2.83
N ILE A 240 -2.02 -19.05 2.18
CA ILE A 240 -3.24 -19.56 1.54
C ILE A 240 -2.89 -20.62 0.48
N PHE A 241 -1.87 -20.39 -0.34
CA PHE A 241 -1.39 -21.38 -1.31
C PHE A 241 -1.03 -22.71 -0.63
N ILE A 242 -0.17 -22.69 0.39
CA ILE A 242 0.26 -23.91 1.09
C ILE A 242 -0.93 -24.64 1.69
N LEU A 243 -1.83 -23.92 2.37
CA LEU A 243 -3.04 -24.52 2.95
C LEU A 243 -3.92 -25.18 1.88
N ASN A 244 -4.09 -24.54 0.72
CA ASN A 244 -4.86 -25.13 -0.38
C ASN A 244 -4.17 -26.37 -0.96
N MET A 245 -2.84 -26.38 -1.08
CA MET A 245 -2.12 -27.57 -1.57
C MET A 245 -2.20 -28.74 -0.58
N VAL A 246 -2.23 -28.46 0.73
CA VAL A 246 -2.45 -29.48 1.77
C VAL A 246 -3.87 -30.04 1.74
N LEU A 247 -4.88 -29.18 1.50
CA LEU A 247 -6.28 -29.59 1.45
C LEU A 247 -6.68 -30.26 0.13
N HIS A 248 -5.98 -29.95 -0.96
CA HIS A 248 -6.25 -30.43 -2.32
C HIS A 248 -4.99 -31.05 -2.95
N PRO A 249 -4.49 -32.18 -2.43
CA PRO A 249 -3.24 -32.81 -2.90
C PRO A 249 -3.29 -33.19 -4.38
N GLU A 250 -4.46 -33.48 -4.94
CA GLU A 250 -4.67 -33.76 -6.37
C GLU A 250 -4.35 -32.56 -7.27
N ILE A 251 -4.52 -31.34 -6.77
CA ILE A 251 -4.16 -30.11 -7.48
C ILE A 251 -2.64 -29.95 -7.44
N GLN A 252 -2.02 -30.20 -6.28
CA GLN A 252 -0.57 -30.15 -6.12
C GLN A 252 0.14 -31.16 -7.03
N GLU A 253 -0.36 -32.40 -7.12
CA GLU A 253 0.21 -33.44 -7.97
C GLU A 253 0.19 -33.05 -9.45
N LYS A 254 -0.92 -32.50 -9.94
CA LYS A 254 -1.02 -32.00 -11.32
C LYS A 254 -0.06 -30.83 -11.60
N ALA A 255 0.12 -29.94 -10.62
CA ALA A 255 1.09 -28.84 -10.75
C ALA A 255 2.53 -29.36 -10.84
N GLN A 256 2.87 -30.42 -10.08
CA GLN A 256 4.16 -31.09 -10.18
C GLN A 256 4.34 -31.77 -11.53
N GLN A 257 3.32 -32.45 -12.06
CA GLN A 257 3.38 -33.05 -13.39
C GLN A 257 3.65 -32.02 -14.50
N GLU A 258 3.05 -30.82 -14.42
CA GLU A 258 3.35 -29.73 -15.35
C GLU A 258 4.81 -29.25 -15.22
N LEU A 259 5.32 -29.06 -14.00
CA LEU A 259 6.71 -28.68 -13.77
C LEU A 259 7.69 -29.71 -14.34
N ASP A 260 7.44 -30.99 -14.08
CA ASP A 260 8.28 -32.09 -14.55
C ASP A 260 8.27 -32.18 -16.08
N ALA A 261 7.12 -31.93 -16.72
CA ALA A 261 6.99 -31.97 -18.18
C ALA A 261 7.67 -30.78 -18.88
N VAL A 262 7.57 -29.58 -18.30
CA VAL A 262 8.06 -28.34 -18.94
C VAL A 262 9.54 -28.08 -18.64
N ILE A 263 9.97 -28.36 -17.40
CA ILE A 263 11.30 -27.97 -16.89
C ILE A 263 12.20 -29.20 -16.75
N GLY A 264 11.62 -30.34 -16.38
CA GLY A 264 12.36 -31.56 -16.04
C GLY A 264 13.13 -31.45 -14.72
N SER A 265 14.03 -32.41 -14.49
CA SER A 265 14.74 -32.56 -13.21
C SER A 265 16.14 -31.90 -13.16
N ASN A 266 16.57 -31.25 -14.24
CA ASN A 266 17.96 -30.79 -14.40
C ASN A 266 18.22 -29.37 -13.86
N ARG A 267 17.17 -28.59 -13.65
CA ARG A 267 17.26 -27.23 -13.10
C ARG A 267 15.99 -26.87 -12.35
N LEU A 268 16.09 -25.84 -11.52
CA LEU A 268 14.93 -25.24 -10.86
C LEU A 268 14.23 -24.23 -11.80
N PRO A 269 12.92 -23.95 -11.58
CA PRO A 269 12.18 -22.98 -12.38
C PRO A 269 12.76 -21.57 -12.29
N ASP A 270 12.58 -20.81 -13.36
CA ASP A 270 12.79 -19.37 -13.41
C ASP A 270 11.66 -18.65 -14.18
N PHE A 271 11.70 -17.32 -14.21
CA PHE A 271 10.64 -16.52 -14.84
C PHE A 271 10.47 -16.75 -16.35
N SER A 272 11.46 -17.32 -17.04
CA SER A 272 11.35 -17.63 -18.47
C SER A 272 10.40 -18.82 -18.74
N ASP A 273 10.18 -19.68 -17.75
CA ASP A 273 9.29 -20.85 -17.85
C ASP A 273 7.81 -20.48 -17.73
N ARG A 274 7.50 -19.36 -17.08
CA ARG A 274 6.12 -18.97 -16.73
C ARG A 274 5.12 -19.04 -17.90
N PRO A 275 5.44 -18.61 -19.14
CA PRO A 275 4.51 -18.73 -20.26
C PRO A 275 4.10 -20.18 -20.60
N ALA A 276 4.91 -21.17 -20.24
CA ALA A 276 4.65 -22.59 -20.47
C ALA A 276 3.99 -23.29 -19.27
N LEU A 277 3.97 -22.66 -18.09
CA LEU A 277 3.38 -23.19 -16.85
C LEU A 277 1.93 -22.72 -16.67
N VAL A 278 1.05 -23.17 -17.58
CA VAL A 278 -0.33 -22.69 -17.71
C VAL A 278 -1.19 -23.12 -16.50
N TYR A 279 -1.05 -24.36 -16.03
CA TYR A 279 -1.80 -24.88 -14.89
C TYR A 279 -1.38 -24.21 -13.59
N ILE A 280 -0.09 -23.96 -13.38
CA ILE A 280 0.39 -23.15 -12.25
C ILE A 280 -0.14 -21.73 -12.32
N GLU A 281 -0.18 -21.09 -13.50
CA GLU A 281 -0.79 -19.77 -13.64
C GLU A 281 -2.27 -19.81 -13.23
N HIS A 282 -3.03 -20.84 -13.62
CA HIS A 282 -4.41 -21.01 -13.17
C HIS A 282 -4.53 -21.16 -11.65
N ILE A 283 -3.62 -21.91 -11.00
CA ILE A 283 -3.59 -22.01 -9.52
C ILE A 283 -3.38 -20.64 -8.90
N VAL A 284 -2.42 -19.85 -9.41
CA VAL A 284 -2.14 -18.49 -8.93
C VAL A 284 -3.38 -17.60 -9.07
N GLN A 285 -4.04 -17.63 -10.23
CA GLN A 285 -5.29 -16.86 -10.46
C GLN A 285 -6.40 -17.31 -9.50
N GLU A 286 -6.54 -18.62 -9.28
CA GLU A 286 -7.58 -19.17 -8.41
C GLU A 286 -7.37 -18.79 -6.94
N ILE A 287 -6.12 -18.73 -6.46
CA ILE A 287 -5.81 -18.27 -5.12
C ILE A 287 -6.28 -16.82 -4.93
N TYR A 288 -5.99 -15.95 -5.90
CA TYR A 288 -6.44 -14.56 -5.86
C TYR A 288 -7.96 -14.42 -5.94
N ARG A 289 -8.64 -15.30 -6.68
CA ARG A 289 -10.10 -15.29 -6.84
C ARG A 289 -10.82 -15.83 -5.60
N TRP A 290 -10.33 -16.95 -5.04
CA TRP A 290 -10.98 -17.69 -3.95
C TRP A 290 -10.87 -16.97 -2.61
N SER A 291 -9.67 -16.48 -2.27
CA SER A 291 -9.41 -15.81 -0.99
C SER A 291 -8.68 -14.49 -1.21
N PRO A 292 -9.37 -13.47 -1.75
CA PRO A 292 -8.77 -12.16 -1.97
C PRO A 292 -8.46 -11.52 -0.61
N LEU A 293 -7.20 -11.14 -0.40
CA LEU A 293 -6.74 -10.56 0.87
C LEU A 293 -7.38 -9.20 1.21
N ALA A 294 -7.77 -8.45 0.19
CA ALA A 294 -8.52 -7.22 0.33
C ALA A 294 -9.85 -7.34 -0.44
N PRO A 295 -10.84 -8.08 0.09
CA PRO A 295 -12.09 -8.38 -0.62
C PRO A 295 -12.89 -7.11 -0.95
N LEU A 296 -12.67 -6.07 -0.15
CA LEU A 296 -13.23 -4.75 -0.34
C LEU A 296 -12.21 -3.75 -0.91
N GLY A 297 -10.94 -4.08 -1.18
CA GLY A 297 -9.92 -3.11 -1.64
C GLY A 297 -9.61 -1.98 -0.64
N ILE A 298 -9.26 -0.78 -1.12
CA ILE A 298 -9.08 0.46 -0.32
C ILE A 298 -10.19 1.47 -0.70
N PRO A 299 -10.75 2.25 0.23
CA PRO A 299 -11.87 3.15 -0.11
C PRO A 299 -11.45 4.20 -1.12
N HIS A 300 -12.27 4.43 -2.15
CA HIS A 300 -12.02 5.42 -3.18
C HIS A 300 -12.87 6.67 -2.95
N LYS A 301 -12.39 7.82 -3.41
CA LYS A 301 -13.11 9.10 -3.34
C LYS A 301 -13.29 9.68 -4.75
N SER A 302 -14.49 10.18 -5.06
CA SER A 302 -14.71 10.83 -6.35
C SER A 302 -13.94 12.16 -6.45
N LEU A 303 -13.14 12.34 -7.50
CA LEU A 303 -12.38 13.58 -7.73
C LEU A 303 -13.24 14.65 -8.45
N HIS A 304 -14.27 14.21 -9.17
CA HIS A 304 -15.22 15.03 -9.92
C HIS A 304 -16.63 14.45 -9.75
N ASP A 305 -17.65 15.23 -10.13
CA ASP A 305 -19.00 14.69 -10.29
C ASP A 305 -18.99 13.69 -11.45
N ASP A 306 -19.73 12.59 -11.28
CA ASP A 306 -19.77 11.49 -12.25
C ASP A 306 -21.19 10.90 -12.31
N ILE A 307 -21.58 10.27 -13.42
CA ILE A 307 -22.88 9.61 -13.56
C ILE A 307 -22.63 8.13 -13.82
N TYR A 308 -23.04 7.29 -12.87
CA TYR A 308 -22.92 5.84 -12.98
C TYR A 308 -24.31 5.20 -12.97
N LYS A 309 -24.65 4.46 -14.05
CA LYS A 309 -25.97 3.82 -14.22
C LYS A 309 -27.14 4.78 -13.98
N GLY A 310 -27.04 6.01 -14.49
CA GLY A 310 -28.06 7.05 -14.33
C GLY A 310 -28.10 7.72 -12.94
N MET A 311 -27.23 7.33 -12.01
CA MET A 311 -27.12 7.95 -10.69
C MET A 311 -25.95 8.93 -10.65
N LEU A 312 -26.21 10.14 -10.14
CA LEU A 312 -25.17 11.13 -9.87
C LEU A 312 -24.32 10.69 -8.67
N ILE A 313 -23.01 10.69 -8.85
CA ILE A 313 -21.99 10.52 -7.83
C ILE A 313 -21.30 11.88 -7.66
N PRO A 314 -21.59 12.63 -6.59
CA PRO A 314 -20.96 13.91 -6.35
C PRO A 314 -19.46 13.79 -6.09
N LYS A 315 -18.72 14.81 -6.47
CA LYS A 315 -17.32 15.04 -6.10
C LYS A 315 -17.18 14.98 -4.59
N GLY A 316 -16.14 14.30 -4.15
CA GLY A 316 -15.74 14.24 -2.75
C GLY A 316 -16.43 13.17 -1.91
N ILE A 317 -17.41 12.45 -2.47
CA ILE A 317 -18.02 11.33 -1.75
C ILE A 317 -17.10 10.10 -1.79
N SER A 318 -16.93 9.45 -0.63
CA SER A 318 -16.24 8.16 -0.53
C SER A 318 -17.17 7.07 -1.07
N LYS A 319 -16.74 6.34 -2.09
CA LYS A 319 -17.50 5.22 -2.66
C LYS A 319 -17.30 3.99 -1.77
N ALA A 320 -18.40 3.39 -1.30
CA ALA A 320 -18.38 2.03 -0.77
C ALA A 320 -17.92 1.08 -1.88
N LYS A 321 -17.10 0.09 -1.52
CA LYS A 321 -16.34 -0.71 -2.49
C LYS A 321 -17.23 -1.74 -3.18
N VAL A 322 -16.94 -2.01 -4.45
CA VAL A 322 -17.49 -3.16 -5.19
C VAL A 322 -16.74 -4.41 -4.71
N PRO A 323 -17.41 -5.51 -4.36
CA PRO A 323 -16.72 -6.73 -3.96
C PRO A 323 -15.78 -7.20 -5.07
N VAL A 324 -14.51 -7.45 -4.73
CA VAL A 324 -13.49 -7.90 -5.70
C VAL A 324 -13.86 -9.27 -6.31
N ALA A 325 -14.75 -10.03 -5.66
CA ALA A 325 -15.24 -11.33 -6.12
C ALA A 325 -16.60 -11.31 -6.87
N ALA A 326 -17.26 -10.16 -7.08
CA ALA A 326 -18.61 -10.12 -7.65
C ALA A 326 -18.64 -9.92 -9.17
N ARG A 327 -17.94 -10.75 -9.94
CA ARG A 327 -18.19 -10.99 -11.38
C ARG A 327 -17.75 -12.41 -11.78
N ALA A 328 -18.46 -13.41 -11.28
CA ALA A 328 -18.45 -14.76 -11.84
C ALA A 328 -19.87 -15.32 -11.72
N SER A 329 -20.72 -14.92 -12.66
CA SER A 329 -22.00 -15.56 -12.99
C SER A 329 -22.41 -15.11 -14.38
#